data_AF-A0A536XZW6-F1
#
_entry.id   AF-A0A536XZW6-F1
#
_cell.length_a   1.000
_cell.length_b   1.000
_cell.length_c   1.000
_cell.angle_alpha   90.00
_cell.angle_beta   90.00
_cell.angle_gamma   90.00
#
_symmetry.space_group_name_H-M   'P 1'
#
loop_
_entity.id
_entity.type
_entity.pdbx_description
1 polymer ?
#
loop_
_entity_poly.entity_id
_entity_poly.type
_entity_poly.pdbx_seq_one_letter_code
_entity_poly.pdbx_strand_id
1 'polypeptide(L)'
;MPAVSFWGRESIRSGIAGLALALAAAAHAAEPSPLGLSYVETPDLRLIYFDPALGYLVPHAVATFTNALAWERRVLGWEPYERTTLFLKDFTDYGNASATPLPRNTLRFDVAPVSYAFETYTASERFYSTLNHELVHIATSDIASPEDRRWRQRFGGKVFPQQP
;
A
#
# COMPACT_ATOMS: atom_id res chain seq x y z
N MET A 1 -31.47 55.54 -20.19
CA MET A 1 -31.59 54.61 -19.04
C MET A 1 -31.61 53.19 -19.59
N PRO A 2 -30.64 52.30 -19.28
CA PRO A 2 -30.74 50.90 -19.67
C PRO A 2 -31.31 50.04 -18.53
N ALA A 3 -32.08 49.03 -18.92
CA ALA A 3 -32.77 48.09 -18.06
C ALA A 3 -31.81 47.05 -17.46
N VAL A 4 -32.01 46.74 -16.18
CA VAL A 4 -31.31 45.66 -15.45
C VAL A 4 -32.02 44.33 -15.74
N SER A 5 -31.33 43.38 -16.37
CA SER A 5 -31.87 42.04 -16.64
C SER A 5 -31.73 41.15 -15.40
N PHE A 6 -32.85 40.60 -14.92
CA PHE A 6 -32.89 39.57 -13.90
C PHE A 6 -32.46 38.22 -14.49
N TRP A 7 -31.23 37.79 -14.23
CA TRP A 7 -30.81 36.42 -14.51
C TRP A 7 -31.30 35.52 -13.37
N GLY A 8 -32.47 34.91 -13.58
CA GLY A 8 -33.20 34.14 -12.59
C GLY A 8 -32.58 32.77 -12.31
N ARG A 9 -32.21 32.56 -11.04
CA ARG A 9 -32.45 31.40 -10.13
C ARG A 9 -32.46 29.94 -10.61
N GLU A 10 -32.69 29.64 -11.88
CA GLU A 10 -32.88 28.28 -12.39
C GLU A 10 -31.56 27.56 -12.71
N SER A 11 -30.55 28.26 -13.22
CA SER A 11 -29.24 27.63 -13.52
C SER A 11 -28.52 27.14 -12.25
N ILE A 12 -28.76 27.81 -11.12
CA ILE A 12 -28.15 27.50 -9.83
C ILE A 12 -28.72 26.17 -9.27
N ARG A 13 -30.01 25.91 -9.47
CA ARG A 13 -30.67 24.68 -8.99
C ARG A 13 -30.21 23.45 -9.76
N SER A 14 -30.04 23.58 -11.07
CA SER A 14 -29.52 22.51 -11.94
C SER A 14 -28.05 22.19 -11.66
N GLY A 15 -27.24 23.21 -11.35
CA GLY A 15 -25.84 23.04 -10.96
C GLY A 15 -25.67 22.33 -9.61
N ILE A 16 -26.51 22.65 -8.62
CA ILE A 16 -26.49 21.99 -7.31
C ILE A 16 -26.94 20.52 -7.40
N ALA A 17 -27.96 20.22 -8.21
CA ALA A 17 -28.43 18.85 -8.40
C ALA A 17 -27.38 17.98 -9.14
N GLY A 18 -26.70 18.53 -10.15
CA GLY A 18 -25.61 17.85 -10.84
C GLY A 18 -24.39 17.60 -9.95
N LEU A 19 -24.04 18.56 -9.09
CA LEU A 19 -22.96 18.43 -8.12
C LEU A 19 -23.28 17.39 -7.03
N ALA A 20 -24.53 17.35 -6.54
CA ALA A 20 -24.97 16.36 -5.56
C ALA A 20 -24.96 14.93 -6.13
N LEU A 21 -25.30 14.75 -7.41
CA LEU A 21 -25.25 13.45 -8.08
C LEU A 21 -23.80 12.98 -8.34
N ALA A 22 -22.89 13.91 -8.64
CA ALA A 22 -21.46 13.61 -8.78
C ALA A 22 -20.80 13.27 -7.42
N LEU A 23 -21.23 13.94 -6.33
CA LEU A 23 -20.78 13.62 -4.97
C LEU A 23 -21.35 12.29 -4.46
N ALA A 24 -22.60 11.96 -4.79
CA ALA A 24 -23.21 10.68 -4.43
C ALA A 24 -22.54 9.49 -5.15
N ALA A 25 -22.09 9.68 -6.40
CA ALA A 25 -21.32 8.68 -7.13
C ALA A 25 -19.90 8.47 -6.57
N ALA A 26 -19.31 9.50 -5.93
CA ALA A 26 -18.00 9.41 -5.27
C ALA A 26 -18.07 8.78 -3.86
N ALA A 27 -19.26 8.74 -3.25
CA ALA A 27 -19.51 8.15 -1.95
C ALA A 27 -20.03 6.71 -2.05
N HIS A 28 -19.52 5.92 -2.99
CA HIS A 28 -19.62 4.48 -2.88
C HIS A 28 -18.76 4.07 -1.68
N ALA A 29 -19.39 3.96 -0.50
CA ALA A 29 -18.75 3.30 0.63
C ALA A 29 -18.28 1.94 0.13
N ALA A 30 -16.98 1.66 0.25
CA ALA A 30 -16.46 0.37 -0.12
C ALA A 30 -17.26 -0.68 0.65
N GLU A 31 -18.01 -1.51 -0.07
CA GLU A 31 -18.77 -2.60 0.54
C GLU A 31 -17.80 -3.44 1.39
N PRO A 32 -18.16 -3.75 2.64
CA PRO A 32 -17.32 -4.56 3.51
C PRO A 32 -16.92 -5.83 2.78
N SER A 33 -15.63 -6.09 2.68
CA SER A 33 -15.15 -7.32 2.07
C SER A 33 -15.77 -8.51 2.81
N PRO A 34 -16.32 -9.53 2.11
CA PRO A 34 -16.85 -10.73 2.75
C PRO A 34 -15.76 -11.51 3.50
N LEU A 35 -14.48 -11.20 3.25
CA LEU A 35 -13.32 -11.76 3.95
C LEU A 35 -12.88 -10.93 5.16
N GLY A 36 -13.57 -9.83 5.47
CA GLY A 36 -13.16 -8.89 6.53
C GLY A 36 -11.87 -8.13 6.19
N LEU A 37 -11.52 -8.02 4.91
CA LEU A 37 -10.33 -7.32 4.44
C LEU A 37 -10.64 -5.88 4.05
N SER A 38 -9.76 -4.97 4.44
CA SER A 38 -9.73 -3.60 3.94
C SER A 38 -8.33 -3.29 3.39
N TYR A 39 -8.19 -2.15 2.74
CA TYR A 39 -6.92 -1.71 2.20
C TYR A 39 -6.76 -0.20 2.18
N VAL A 40 -5.49 0.24 2.24
CA VAL A 40 -5.08 1.61 1.97
C VAL A 40 -4.04 1.59 0.84
N GLU A 41 -4.17 2.51 -0.10
CA GLU A 41 -3.20 2.67 -1.18
C GLU A 41 -2.49 4.01 -1.08
N THR A 42 -1.19 3.97 -1.35
CA THR A 42 -0.34 5.12 -1.65
C THR A 42 0.30 4.89 -3.03
N PRO A 43 1.04 5.86 -3.59
CA PRO A 43 1.78 5.64 -4.82
C PRO A 43 2.66 4.40 -4.79
N ASP A 44 3.34 4.16 -3.66
CA ASP A 44 4.36 3.11 -3.49
C ASP A 44 3.89 1.87 -2.72
N LEU A 45 2.78 1.95 -1.97
CA LEU A 45 2.29 0.90 -1.08
C LEU A 45 0.83 0.55 -1.36
N ARG A 46 0.50 -0.75 -1.39
CA ARG A 46 -0.85 -1.25 -1.14
C ARG A 46 -0.84 -2.02 0.17
N LEU A 47 -1.41 -1.45 1.21
CA LEU A 47 -1.55 -2.09 2.50
C LEU A 47 -2.88 -2.83 2.57
N ILE A 48 -2.87 -4.14 2.71
CA ILE A 48 -4.06 -4.99 2.91
C ILE A 48 -4.04 -5.49 4.35
N TYR A 49 -5.19 -5.44 5.03
CA TYR A 49 -5.29 -5.81 6.45
C TYR A 49 -6.71 -6.29 6.80
N PHE A 50 -6.86 -6.97 7.92
CA PHE A 50 -8.17 -7.33 8.47
C PHE A 50 -8.79 -6.16 9.23
N ASP A 51 -10.03 -5.81 8.89
CA ASP A 51 -10.80 -4.72 9.51
C ASP A 51 -12.03 -5.28 10.25
N PRO A 52 -12.34 -4.82 11.47
CA PRO A 52 -11.67 -3.75 12.23
C PRO A 52 -10.41 -4.18 13.00
N ALA A 53 -10.07 -5.47 12.99
CA ALA A 53 -9.09 -6.05 13.91
C ALA A 53 -7.71 -5.36 13.90
N LEU A 54 -7.20 -5.00 12.72
CA LEU A 54 -5.85 -4.43 12.53
C LEU A 54 -5.87 -2.97 12.07
N GLY A 55 -7.04 -2.34 11.96
CA GLY A 55 -7.17 -0.97 11.44
C GLY A 55 -6.36 0.07 12.21
N TYR A 56 -6.18 -0.14 13.52
CA TYR A 56 -5.37 0.75 14.37
C TYR A 56 -3.87 0.75 14.04
N LEU A 57 -3.36 -0.28 13.36
CA LEU A 57 -1.95 -0.38 12.95
C LEU A 57 -1.67 0.32 11.63
N VAL A 58 -2.69 0.64 10.84
CA VAL A 58 -2.56 1.18 9.47
C VAL A 58 -1.66 2.42 9.42
N PRO A 59 -1.85 3.47 10.25
CA PRO A 59 -0.99 4.65 10.17
C PRO A 59 0.47 4.33 10.45
N HIS A 60 0.74 3.43 11.40
CA HIS A 60 2.09 3.05 11.78
C HIS A 60 2.78 2.20 10.70
N ALA A 61 2.06 1.23 10.12
CA ALA A 61 2.57 0.39 9.03
C ALA A 61 2.88 1.21 7.77
N VAL A 62 2.01 2.15 7.40
CA VAL A 62 2.27 3.05 6.26
C VAL A 62 3.52 3.91 6.52
N ALA A 63 3.62 4.54 7.69
CA ALA A 63 4.75 5.41 8.01
C ALA A 63 6.09 4.66 8.03
N THR A 64 6.13 3.48 8.66
CA THR A 64 7.33 2.65 8.75
C THR A 64 7.76 2.12 7.38
N PHE A 65 6.82 1.66 6.54
CA PHE A 65 7.11 1.29 5.16
C PHE A 65 7.66 2.47 4.35
N THR A 66 7.02 3.65 4.42
CA THR A 66 7.47 4.84 3.69
C THR A 66 8.88 5.26 4.10
N ASN A 67 9.20 5.19 5.40
CA ASN A 67 10.55 5.47 5.89
C ASN A 67 11.58 4.47 5.37
N ALA A 68 11.27 3.16 5.45
CA ALA A 68 12.13 2.11 4.91
C ALA A 68 12.36 2.30 3.41
N LEU A 69 11.31 2.55 2.62
CA LEU A 69 11.44 2.78 1.18
C LEU A 69 12.30 3.99 0.84
N ALA A 70 12.13 5.09 1.57
CA ALA A 70 12.97 6.28 1.37
C ALA A 70 14.45 6.00 1.67
N TRP A 71 14.72 5.16 2.67
CA TRP A 71 16.08 4.73 3.01
C TRP A 71 16.66 3.81 1.93
N GLU A 72 15.95 2.75 1.54
CA GLU A 72 16.41 1.81 0.51
C GLU A 72 16.62 2.48 -0.85
N ARG A 73 15.73 3.40 -1.26
CA ARG A 73 15.92 4.23 -2.46
C ARG A 73 17.25 5.00 -2.43
N ARG A 74 17.56 5.60 -1.27
CA ARG A 74 18.77 6.41 -1.08
C ARG A 74 20.04 5.56 -1.06
N VAL A 75 20.03 4.44 -0.33
CA VAL A 75 21.22 3.62 -0.09
C VAL A 75 21.52 2.71 -1.28
N LEU A 76 20.51 2.10 -1.87
CA LEU A 76 20.68 1.13 -2.95
C LEU A 76 20.53 1.74 -4.36
N GLY A 77 20.09 3.00 -4.47
CA GLY A 77 19.71 3.58 -5.77
C GLY A 77 18.57 2.83 -6.45
N TRP A 78 17.78 2.10 -5.66
CA TRP A 78 16.67 1.29 -6.14
C TRP A 78 15.45 2.17 -6.36
N GLU A 79 14.76 1.97 -7.49
CA GLU A 79 13.41 2.47 -7.70
C GLU A 79 12.51 1.27 -7.96
N PRO A 80 11.46 1.04 -7.13
CA PRO A 80 10.56 -0.08 -7.31
C PRO A 80 9.98 -0.11 -8.72
N TYR A 81 10.01 -1.28 -9.36
CA TYR A 81 9.37 -1.45 -10.67
C TYR A 81 7.86 -1.25 -10.58
N GLU A 82 7.27 -1.58 -9.43
CA GLU A 82 5.85 -1.51 -9.15
C GLU A 82 5.61 -1.23 -7.67
N ARG A 83 4.37 -0.85 -7.35
CA ARG A 83 3.87 -0.73 -5.98
C ARG A 83 4.07 -2.04 -5.21
N THR A 84 4.63 -1.94 -4.01
CA THR A 84 4.74 -3.08 -3.09
C THR A 84 3.42 -3.31 -2.38
N THR A 85 2.96 -4.56 -2.34
CA THR A 85 1.82 -4.98 -1.51
C THR A 85 2.33 -5.40 -0.15
N LEU A 86 1.81 -4.83 0.93
CA LEU A 86 2.05 -5.28 2.30
C LEU A 86 0.76 -5.90 2.84
N PHE A 87 0.80 -7.17 3.23
CA PHE A 87 -0.32 -7.84 3.86
C PHE A 87 -0.07 -8.01 5.36
N LEU A 88 -0.85 -7.30 6.18
CA LEU A 88 -0.85 -7.45 7.63
C LEU A 88 -1.82 -8.55 8.05
N LYS A 89 -1.33 -9.52 8.81
CA LYS A 89 -2.12 -10.65 9.30
C LYS A 89 -1.75 -11.00 10.74
N ASP A 90 -2.64 -11.72 11.40
CA ASP A 90 -2.46 -12.23 12.76
C ASP A 90 -2.81 -13.73 12.82
N PHE A 91 -2.07 -14.53 12.04
CA PHE A 91 -2.38 -15.96 11.83
C PHE A 91 -1.39 -16.89 12.54
N THR A 92 -0.44 -16.34 13.28
CA THR A 92 0.65 -17.07 13.92
C THR A 92 0.81 -16.62 15.36
N ASP A 93 1.32 -17.48 16.23
CA ASP A 93 1.56 -17.13 17.65
C ASP A 93 2.81 -16.26 17.84
N TYR A 94 3.64 -16.16 16.81
CA TYR A 94 4.88 -15.38 16.81
C TYR A 94 4.92 -14.42 15.63
N GLY A 95 5.42 -13.22 15.89
CA GLY A 95 5.70 -12.21 14.89
C GLY A 95 6.80 -12.64 13.96
N ASN A 96 6.59 -12.38 12.67
CA ASN A 96 7.49 -12.74 11.59
C ASN A 96 7.15 -11.87 10.38
N ALA A 97 7.98 -11.94 9.34
CA ALA A 97 7.62 -11.43 8.04
C ALA A 97 8.23 -12.26 6.92
N SER A 98 7.79 -12.00 5.70
CA SER A 98 8.38 -12.58 4.50
C SER A 98 8.21 -11.66 3.31
N ALA A 99 9.22 -11.67 2.46
CA ALA A 99 9.23 -10.98 1.19
C ALA A 99 9.12 -11.97 0.01
N THR A 100 8.33 -11.58 -0.98
CA THR A 100 8.26 -12.24 -2.27
C THR A 100 8.39 -11.16 -3.35
N PRO A 101 9.54 -11.06 -4.05
CA PRO A 101 9.73 -10.05 -5.09
C PRO A 101 9.12 -10.43 -6.44
N LEU A 102 8.85 -11.73 -6.68
CA LEU A 102 8.42 -12.26 -7.97
C LEU A 102 7.09 -13.04 -7.89
N PRO A 103 6.21 -12.89 -8.89
CA PRO A 103 6.26 -11.90 -9.97
C PRO A 103 5.86 -10.49 -9.49
N ARG A 104 5.38 -10.36 -8.25
CA ARG A 104 4.87 -9.11 -7.67
C ARG A 104 5.53 -8.81 -6.34
N ASN A 105 5.99 -7.58 -6.14
CA ASN A 105 6.55 -7.13 -4.85
C ASN A 105 5.51 -7.28 -3.75
N THR A 106 5.69 -8.27 -2.87
CA THR A 106 4.75 -8.62 -1.81
C THR A 106 5.49 -8.86 -0.51
N LEU A 107 5.08 -8.16 0.54
CA LEU A 107 5.46 -8.38 1.91
C LEU A 107 4.28 -8.96 2.68
N ARG A 108 4.54 -9.91 3.57
CA ARG A 108 3.57 -10.44 4.52
C ARG A 108 4.13 -10.24 5.92
N PHE A 109 3.32 -9.68 6.81
CA PHE A 109 3.77 -9.31 8.14
C PHE A 109 2.80 -9.87 9.18
N ASP A 110 3.35 -10.65 10.11
CA ASP A 110 2.65 -11.22 11.26
C ASP A 110 2.73 -10.27 12.45
N VAL A 111 1.58 -9.74 12.87
CA VAL A 111 1.51 -8.71 13.91
C VAL A 111 1.67 -9.26 15.33
N ALA A 112 1.48 -10.56 15.52
CA ALA A 112 1.69 -11.26 16.79
C ALA A 112 3.05 -10.92 17.40
N PRO A 113 3.20 -10.80 18.73
CA PRO A 113 4.47 -10.51 19.38
C PRO A 113 5.60 -11.44 18.93
N VAL A 114 6.81 -10.90 18.84
CA VAL A 114 7.99 -11.74 18.57
C VAL A 114 8.36 -12.53 19.83
N SER A 115 9.15 -13.58 19.69
CA SER A 115 9.49 -14.42 20.85
C SER A 115 10.33 -13.66 21.87
N TYR A 116 9.77 -13.39 23.06
CA TYR A 116 10.49 -12.75 24.16
C TYR A 116 11.69 -13.56 24.69
N ALA A 117 11.75 -14.86 24.38
CA ALA A 117 12.88 -15.71 24.76
C ALA A 117 14.10 -15.49 23.87
N PHE A 118 13.90 -15.05 22.62
CA PHE A 118 14.95 -14.94 21.61
C PHE A 118 15.15 -13.52 21.07
N GLU A 119 14.17 -12.63 21.27
CA GLU A 119 14.19 -11.27 20.76
C GLU A 119 14.11 -10.23 21.89
N THR A 120 14.86 -9.13 21.73
CA THR A 120 15.00 -8.09 22.76
C THR A 120 14.54 -6.69 22.30
N TYR A 121 14.05 -6.54 21.06
CA TYR A 121 13.57 -5.26 20.57
C TYR A 121 12.15 -4.93 21.09
N THR A 122 11.88 -3.64 21.25
CA THR A 122 10.58 -3.16 21.71
C THR A 122 9.52 -3.32 20.62
N ALA A 123 8.24 -3.39 21.02
CA ALA A 123 7.13 -3.63 20.09
C ALA A 123 7.03 -2.56 18.98
N SER A 124 7.40 -1.31 19.25
CA SER A 124 7.40 -0.22 18.27
C SER A 124 8.55 -0.33 17.27
N GLU A 125 9.73 -0.79 17.70
CA GLU A 125 10.88 -0.98 16.82
C GLU A 125 10.68 -2.16 15.87
N ARG A 126 9.83 -3.12 16.21
CA ARG A 126 9.57 -4.29 15.36
C ARG A 126 9.07 -3.93 13.97
N PHE A 127 8.03 -3.10 13.85
CA PHE A 127 7.53 -2.71 12.52
C PHE A 127 8.62 -2.04 11.71
N TYR A 128 9.40 -1.17 12.35
CA TYR A 128 10.50 -0.48 11.71
C TYR A 128 11.61 -1.45 11.27
N SER A 129 12.15 -2.26 12.18
CA SER A 129 13.27 -3.17 11.90
C SER A 129 12.88 -4.27 10.91
N THR A 130 11.70 -4.89 11.09
CA THR A 130 11.22 -5.96 10.23
C THR A 130 10.84 -5.45 8.84
N LEU A 131 10.16 -4.30 8.70
CA LEU A 131 9.86 -3.78 7.36
C LEU A 131 11.12 -3.29 6.64
N ASN A 132 12.10 -2.72 7.34
CA ASN A 132 13.41 -2.45 6.73
C ASN A 132 14.06 -3.76 6.25
N HIS A 133 14.12 -4.79 7.11
CA HIS A 133 14.69 -6.10 6.77
C HIS A 133 14.04 -6.69 5.52
N GLU A 134 12.70 -6.79 5.50
CA GLU A 134 12.00 -7.41 4.38
C GLU A 134 12.05 -6.57 3.10
N LEU A 135 12.06 -5.24 3.22
CA LEU A 135 12.14 -4.39 2.05
C LEU A 135 13.50 -4.49 1.36
N VAL A 136 14.58 -4.79 2.10
CA VAL A 136 15.88 -5.12 1.49
C VAL A 136 15.78 -6.36 0.60
N HIS A 137 15.06 -7.41 1.00
CA HIS A 137 14.85 -8.60 0.16
C HIS A 137 14.12 -8.26 -1.13
N ILE A 138 13.11 -7.38 -1.05
CA ILE A 138 12.43 -6.85 -2.24
C ILE A 138 13.40 -6.03 -3.09
N ALA A 139 14.10 -5.06 -2.50
CA ALA A 139 14.96 -4.12 -3.22
C ALA A 139 16.06 -4.84 -4.00
N THR A 140 16.77 -5.74 -3.33
CA THR A 140 17.90 -6.49 -3.90
C THR A 140 17.47 -7.46 -5.00
N SER A 141 16.20 -7.89 -5.02
CA SER A 141 15.65 -8.77 -6.05
C SER A 141 14.90 -8.03 -7.17
N ASP A 142 14.38 -6.83 -6.88
CA ASP A 142 13.58 -6.03 -7.81
C ASP A 142 14.42 -5.03 -8.60
N ILE A 143 15.58 -4.61 -8.07
CA ILE A 143 16.54 -3.75 -8.77
C ILE A 143 16.88 -4.35 -10.14
N ALA A 144 16.89 -3.50 -11.16
CA ALA A 144 16.95 -3.96 -12.55
C ALA A 144 17.66 -2.94 -13.44
N SER A 145 18.35 -3.45 -14.46
CA SER A 145 18.95 -2.62 -15.50
C SER A 145 17.88 -1.93 -16.37
N PRO A 146 18.24 -0.90 -17.15
CA PRO A 146 17.33 -0.31 -18.14
C PRO A 146 16.76 -1.34 -19.13
N GLU A 147 17.55 -2.35 -19.50
CA GLU A 147 17.12 -3.43 -20.39
C GLU A 147 16.08 -4.33 -19.71
N ASP A 148 16.31 -4.74 -18.46
CA ASP A 148 15.34 -5.53 -17.69
C ASP A 148 14.02 -4.76 -17.56
N ARG A 149 14.07 -3.45 -17.27
CA ARG A 149 12.87 -2.60 -17.18
C ARG A 149 12.12 -2.56 -18.51
N ARG A 150 12.83 -2.42 -19.63
CA ARG A 150 12.22 -2.46 -20.98
C ARG A 150 11.51 -3.79 -21.23
N TRP A 151 12.13 -4.91 -20.88
CA TRP A 151 11.52 -6.23 -21.08
C TRP A 151 10.34 -6.48 -20.15
N ARG A 152 10.43 -6.09 -18.87
CA ARG A 152 9.29 -6.13 -17.93
C ARG A 152 8.12 -5.31 -18.48
N GLN A 153 8.37 -4.10 -19.01
CA GLN A 153 7.32 -3.29 -19.65
C GLN A 153 6.72 -3.98 -20.89
N ARG A 154 7.56 -4.54 -21.77
CA ARG A 154 7.08 -5.17 -23.02
C ARG A 154 6.31 -6.47 -22.79
N PHE A 155 6.66 -7.24 -21.77
CA PHE A 155 6.06 -8.53 -21.47
C PHE A 155 5.07 -8.50 -20.29
N GLY A 156 4.75 -7.32 -19.76
CA GLY A 156 3.69 -7.14 -18.77
C GLY A 156 4.08 -7.43 -17.31
N GLY A 157 5.38 -7.43 -16.99
CA GLY A 157 5.89 -7.47 -15.62
C GLY A 157 7.08 -8.40 -15.44
N LYS A 158 7.34 -8.77 -14.19
CA LYS A 158 8.35 -9.76 -13.82
C LYS A 158 7.82 -11.17 -14.05
N VAL A 159 8.71 -12.10 -14.35
CA VAL A 159 8.38 -13.51 -14.55
C VAL A 159 8.34 -14.27 -13.23
N PHE A 160 7.64 -15.41 -13.20
CA PHE A 160 7.66 -16.30 -12.05
C PHE A 160 9.06 -16.91 -11.86
N PRO A 161 9.48 -17.16 -10.61
CA PRO A 161 10.68 -17.94 -10.36
C PRO A 161 10.48 -19.37 -10.90
N GLN A 162 11.45 -19.87 -11.65
CA GLN A 162 11.48 -21.27 -12.09
C GLN A 162 12.01 -22.13 -10.93
N GLN A 163 11.53 -23.37 -10.80
CA GLN A 163 12.13 -24.32 -9.87
C GLN A 163 13.57 -24.61 -10.32
N PRO A 164 14.55 -24.68 -9.40
CA PRO A 164 15.92 -25.06 -9.73
C PRO A 164 16.02 -26.50 -10.28
#